data_AF-A0A8C4MUC1-F1
#
_entry.id   AF-A0A8C4MUC1-F1
#
_cell.length_a   1.000
_cell.length_b   1.000
_cell.length_c   1.000
_cell.angle_alpha   90.00
_cell.angle_beta   90.00
_cell.angle_gamma   90.00
#
_symmetry.space_group_name_H-M   'P 1'
#
loop_
_entity.id
_entity.type
_entity.pdbx_description
1 polymer ?
#
loop_
_entity_poly.entity_id
_entity_poly.type
_entity_poly.pdbx_seq_one_letter_code
_entity_poly.pdbx_strand_id
1 'polypeptide(L)'
;MLLLLLCGMSIALPPFIRADACRNISMLHETPSAGQPFAFNCTYPPLTFRNVYVTWYKHPSKIPISKNIQSRIHQDQNWILFLPLTWEDSGIYHCVINDTNTCHSIHVNLTVFKKSWCSASRNSQPNLLDEYKQILHAGNDDSLTCHLNFPRSCVLDSIKWYKDCKEIKGERFTSVGKKLSVNNVSAEDRGNYACQATLTHTGRQYTVLNRITVNITEKVGNGRRIPKIIYPKNNSIEVQLGSTLIVDCNITDTKDNTNLRCWRVNNTSVDIYYSASRRIQEGIENETSFQDHKFYTVNITFLEVKMEDYGHPFTCHAGVSAAYFVLKLPVPDFRAYLIGGLVALTGVVVSVLCIYNIFKIDIVLWYRSAFHSTGTIEDGKLYDAYVLYPRPQGESQSHDVDTLVLKILPEVLERQCGYKLFIFGRDEFPGQAVANVIDENIKLCRRLIIIIVPESLSFDLLKNMSEEQIAVYNALLQDGMKVILIELEKVEDYTSMPESIQYIKQKHGAIQWSGDFTEQSQCAKTKFWKKVRYHMPPKRYRPLSPVQLLKRTPCDLTAGTWEASVGFITP
;
A
#
# COMPACT_ATOMS: atom_id res chain seq x y z
N MET A 1 -13.42 -32.46 23.93
CA MET A 1 -12.92 -31.40 23.03
C MET A 1 -11.68 -31.95 22.35
N LEU A 2 -11.61 -32.22 21.06
CA LEU A 2 -12.54 -32.12 19.95
C LEU A 2 -11.94 -33.04 18.85
N LEU A 3 -12.82 -33.73 18.13
CA LEU A 3 -12.67 -34.43 16.85
C LEU A 3 -11.27 -34.52 16.22
N LEU A 4 -10.85 -35.75 15.90
CA LEU A 4 -10.33 -36.13 14.58
C LEU A 4 -10.10 -37.64 14.57
N LEU A 5 -10.98 -38.38 13.87
CA LEU A 5 -10.69 -39.62 13.12
C LEU A 5 -12.00 -40.37 12.83
N LEU A 6 -12.70 -39.92 11.78
CA LEU A 6 -13.58 -40.79 11.00
C LEU A 6 -13.35 -40.44 9.52
N CYS A 7 -12.50 -41.25 8.88
CA CYS A 7 -12.26 -41.19 7.45
C CYS A 7 -13.39 -41.97 6.76
N GLY A 8 -14.42 -41.26 6.28
CA GLY A 8 -15.48 -41.82 5.47
C GLY A 8 -15.06 -41.92 4.01
N MET A 9 -14.75 -43.13 3.55
CA MET A 9 -14.60 -43.45 2.13
C MET A 9 -15.98 -43.36 1.46
N SER A 10 -16.24 -42.28 0.73
CA SER A 10 -17.32 -42.20 -0.25
C SER A 10 -16.72 -42.20 -1.64
N ILE A 11 -16.77 -43.35 -2.31
CA ILE A 11 -16.47 -43.48 -3.73
C ILE A 11 -17.65 -42.88 -4.48
N ALA A 12 -17.57 -41.60 -4.82
CA ALA A 12 -18.46 -40.97 -5.78
C ALA A 12 -18.09 -41.49 -7.19
N LEU A 13 -18.99 -42.25 -7.80
CA LEU A 13 -18.96 -42.52 -9.24
C LEU A 13 -18.90 -41.18 -9.99
N PRO A 14 -18.06 -41.05 -11.04
CA PRO A 14 -18.03 -39.84 -11.85
C PRO A 14 -19.42 -39.64 -12.48
N PRO A 15 -20.00 -38.43 -12.41
CA PRO A 15 -21.26 -38.19 -13.09
C PRO A 15 -21.02 -38.34 -14.58
N PHE A 16 -21.83 -39.19 -15.23
CA PHE A 16 -22.02 -39.12 -16.66
C PHE A 16 -22.45 -37.70 -16.99
N ILE A 17 -21.54 -36.92 -17.58
CA ILE A 17 -21.84 -35.60 -18.13
C ILE A 17 -22.77 -35.83 -19.32
N ARG A 18 -24.06 -35.69 -19.05
CA ARG A 18 -25.07 -35.50 -20.10
C ARG A 18 -24.68 -34.21 -20.82
N ALA A 19 -24.54 -34.25 -22.14
CA ALA A 19 -24.30 -33.07 -22.95
C ALA A 19 -25.43 -32.04 -22.68
N ASP A 20 -25.11 -30.98 -21.93
CA ASP A 20 -26.05 -29.91 -21.62
C ASP A 20 -26.50 -29.24 -22.92
N ALA A 21 -27.81 -29.07 -23.08
CA ALA A 21 -28.38 -28.29 -24.17
C ALA A 21 -27.95 -26.81 -24.01
N CYS A 22 -27.52 -26.19 -25.10
CA CYS A 22 -27.09 -24.78 -25.11
C CYS A 22 -28.20 -23.85 -24.59
N ARG A 23 -27.82 -22.86 -23.78
CA ARG A 23 -28.78 -21.94 -23.14
C ARG A 23 -29.27 -20.91 -24.16
N ASN A 24 -30.55 -20.98 -24.51
CA ASN A 24 -31.21 -19.96 -25.34
C ASN A 24 -31.25 -18.62 -24.60
N ILE A 25 -30.68 -17.58 -25.22
CA ILE A 25 -30.61 -16.23 -24.65
C ILE A 25 -31.78 -15.38 -25.11
N SER A 26 -32.06 -15.36 -26.42
CA SER A 26 -33.03 -14.45 -27.02
C SER A 26 -33.56 -14.96 -28.36
N MET A 27 -34.73 -14.45 -28.73
CA MET A 27 -35.34 -14.61 -30.05
C MET A 27 -35.56 -13.23 -30.66
N LEU A 28 -34.82 -12.91 -31.72
CA LEU A 28 -34.87 -11.66 -32.46
C LEU A 28 -35.76 -11.84 -33.69
N HIS A 29 -36.48 -10.80 -34.08
CA HIS A 29 -37.36 -10.82 -35.25
C HIS A 29 -36.87 -9.79 -36.27
N GLU A 30 -36.50 -10.27 -37.45
CA GLU A 30 -35.97 -9.45 -38.54
C GLU A 30 -36.91 -9.54 -39.74
N THR A 31 -37.23 -8.39 -40.35
CA THR A 31 -38.20 -8.33 -41.47
C THR A 31 -37.65 -7.66 -42.74
N PRO A 32 -36.49 -8.12 -43.27
CA PRO A 32 -35.83 -7.47 -44.40
C PRO A 32 -36.58 -7.62 -45.73
N SER A 33 -36.16 -6.82 -46.71
CA SER A 33 -36.72 -6.86 -48.07
C SER A 33 -36.05 -7.93 -48.94
N ALA A 34 -36.85 -8.66 -49.73
CA ALA A 34 -36.35 -9.57 -50.75
C ALA A 34 -35.60 -8.83 -51.88
N GLY A 35 -34.60 -9.50 -52.46
CA GLY A 35 -33.87 -9.02 -53.63
C GLY A 35 -32.65 -8.14 -53.33
N GLN A 36 -32.36 -7.85 -52.05
CA GLN A 36 -31.18 -7.11 -51.63
C GLN A 36 -30.28 -7.95 -50.69
N PRO A 37 -29.00 -7.56 -50.52
CA PRO A 37 -28.12 -8.12 -49.51
C PRO A 37 -28.68 -7.96 -48.10
N PHE A 38 -28.52 -8.98 -47.28
CA PHE A 38 -28.80 -8.92 -45.85
C PHE A 38 -27.67 -9.59 -45.06
N ALA A 39 -27.30 -9.01 -43.93
CA ALA A 39 -26.30 -9.57 -43.05
C ALA A 39 -26.74 -9.39 -41.59
N PHE A 40 -26.48 -10.40 -40.77
CA PHE A 40 -26.81 -10.37 -39.34
C PHE A 40 -25.61 -10.82 -38.52
N ASN A 41 -25.26 -10.05 -37.48
CA ASN A 41 -24.14 -10.33 -36.58
C ASN A 41 -24.62 -11.04 -35.31
N CYS A 42 -24.07 -12.21 -35.03
CA CYS A 42 -24.29 -12.88 -33.76
C CYS A 42 -23.26 -12.41 -32.72
N THR A 43 -23.69 -11.62 -31.73
CA THR A 43 -22.83 -11.17 -30.63
C THR A 43 -23.61 -11.20 -29.30
N TYR A 44 -22.99 -11.73 -28.24
CA TYR A 44 -23.55 -11.76 -26.88
C TYR A 44 -22.56 -11.15 -25.87
N PRO A 45 -22.91 -10.05 -25.17
CA PRO A 45 -22.11 -9.51 -24.07
C PRO A 45 -22.32 -10.32 -22.76
N PRO A 46 -21.32 -10.43 -21.86
CA PRO A 46 -19.99 -9.81 -21.91
C PRO A 46 -18.98 -10.68 -22.67
N LEU A 47 -18.31 -10.08 -23.67
CA LEU A 47 -17.23 -10.74 -24.42
C LEU A 47 -15.97 -10.78 -23.54
N THR A 48 -15.76 -11.90 -22.84
CA THR A 48 -14.45 -12.18 -22.22
C THR A 48 -13.44 -12.58 -23.29
N PHE A 49 -12.15 -12.29 -23.05
CA PHE A 49 -10.99 -12.50 -23.93
C PHE A 49 -10.66 -13.97 -24.27
N ARG A 50 -11.67 -14.87 -24.35
CA ARG A 50 -11.47 -16.27 -24.73
C ARG A 50 -11.78 -16.50 -26.22
N ASN A 51 -11.26 -17.60 -26.77
CA ASN A 51 -11.57 -18.05 -28.13
C ASN A 51 -13.04 -18.47 -28.22
N VAL A 52 -13.91 -17.52 -28.55
CA VAL A 52 -15.32 -17.76 -28.79
C VAL A 52 -15.53 -18.27 -30.22
N TYR A 53 -16.20 -19.41 -30.37
CA TYR A 53 -16.54 -19.97 -31.67
C TYR A 53 -18.03 -19.80 -31.96
N VAL A 54 -18.36 -19.13 -33.06
CA VAL A 54 -19.74 -18.96 -33.52
C VAL A 54 -20.03 -19.89 -34.69
N THR A 55 -21.16 -20.59 -34.64
CA THR A 55 -21.64 -21.43 -35.74
C THR A 55 -23.12 -21.18 -36.02
N TRP A 56 -23.46 -20.94 -37.28
CA TRP A 56 -24.82 -20.68 -37.73
C TRP A 56 -25.53 -21.93 -38.24
N TYR A 57 -26.84 -22.01 -37.98
CA TYR A 57 -27.71 -23.10 -38.40
C TYR A 57 -29.07 -22.54 -38.88
N LYS A 58 -29.70 -23.22 -39.85
CA LYS A 58 -31.10 -22.98 -40.25
C LYS A 58 -31.98 -24.01 -39.55
N HIS A 59 -32.85 -23.60 -38.65
CA HIS A 59 -33.77 -24.51 -37.98
C HIS A 59 -34.79 -25.08 -38.98
N PRO A 60 -35.13 -26.40 -38.95
CA PRO A 60 -34.71 -27.43 -37.99
C PRO A 60 -33.44 -28.22 -38.41
N SER A 61 -32.75 -27.80 -39.46
CA SER A 61 -31.53 -28.46 -39.93
C SER A 61 -30.43 -28.40 -38.86
N LYS A 62 -29.75 -29.54 -38.66
CA LYS A 62 -28.56 -29.65 -37.81
C LYS A 62 -27.25 -29.44 -38.59
N ILE A 63 -27.34 -29.20 -39.90
CA ILE A 63 -26.18 -28.94 -40.75
C ILE A 63 -25.80 -27.46 -40.60
N PRO A 64 -24.53 -27.14 -40.29
CA PRO A 64 -24.09 -25.75 -40.19
C PRO A 64 -24.15 -25.06 -41.55
N ILE A 65 -24.43 -23.75 -41.53
CA ILE A 65 -24.37 -22.91 -42.72
C ILE A 65 -22.94 -22.93 -43.28
N SER A 66 -22.81 -23.02 -44.60
CA SER A 66 -21.52 -23.10 -45.28
C SER A 66 -20.65 -21.89 -44.97
N LYS A 67 -19.34 -22.12 -44.79
CA LYS A 67 -18.32 -21.05 -44.73
C LYS A 67 -17.69 -20.75 -46.11
N ASN A 68 -18.19 -21.39 -47.17
CA ASN A 68 -17.72 -21.11 -48.52
C ASN A 68 -18.27 -19.75 -48.98
N ILE A 69 -17.37 -18.78 -49.15
CA ILE A 69 -17.67 -17.40 -49.51
C ILE A 69 -18.35 -17.28 -50.88
N GLN A 70 -18.20 -18.29 -51.76
CA GLN A 70 -18.89 -18.33 -53.06
C GLN A 70 -20.37 -18.72 -52.96
N SER A 71 -20.81 -19.28 -51.83
CA SER A 71 -22.21 -19.66 -51.61
C SER A 71 -23.08 -18.42 -51.41
N ARG A 72 -24.30 -18.43 -51.95
CA ARG A 72 -25.28 -17.32 -51.80
C ARG A 72 -25.60 -17.01 -50.34
N ILE A 73 -25.73 -18.06 -49.51
CA ILE A 73 -25.86 -17.96 -48.06
C ILE A 73 -24.60 -18.58 -47.46
N HIS A 74 -23.86 -17.79 -46.70
CA HIS A 74 -22.67 -18.27 -46.02
C HIS A 74 -22.43 -17.54 -44.71
N GLN A 75 -21.63 -18.16 -43.86
CA GLN A 75 -21.12 -17.57 -42.64
C GLN A 75 -19.76 -16.91 -42.90
N ASP A 76 -19.59 -15.67 -42.44
CA ASP A 76 -18.32 -14.96 -42.37
C ASP A 76 -18.06 -14.50 -40.93
N GLN A 77 -17.09 -15.14 -40.27
CA GLN A 77 -16.84 -14.96 -38.83
C GLN A 77 -18.13 -15.18 -38.01
N ASN A 78 -18.62 -14.13 -37.34
CA ASN A 78 -19.83 -14.15 -36.52
C ASN A 78 -21.10 -13.78 -37.31
N TRP A 79 -20.94 -13.42 -38.58
CA TRP A 79 -22.02 -12.96 -39.45
C TRP A 79 -22.60 -14.10 -40.27
N ILE A 80 -23.91 -14.02 -40.51
CA ILE A 80 -24.56 -14.74 -41.61
C ILE A 80 -24.89 -13.75 -42.72
N LEU A 81 -24.54 -14.08 -43.96
CA LEU A 81 -24.76 -13.25 -45.14
C LEU A 81 -25.72 -13.92 -46.12
N PHE A 82 -26.56 -13.10 -46.75
CA PHE A 82 -27.49 -13.48 -47.81
C PHE A 82 -27.27 -12.55 -49.01
N LEU A 83 -26.69 -13.06 -50.10
CA LEU A 83 -26.22 -12.25 -51.24
C LEU A 83 -26.78 -12.74 -52.60
N PRO A 84 -28.04 -12.44 -52.96
CA PRO A 84 -29.04 -11.67 -52.23
C PRO A 84 -30.02 -12.56 -51.44
N LEU A 85 -30.85 -11.92 -50.63
CA LEU A 85 -31.93 -12.54 -49.87
C LEU A 85 -33.16 -12.85 -50.75
N THR A 86 -33.74 -14.03 -50.62
CA THR A 86 -34.97 -14.45 -51.33
C THR A 86 -36.11 -14.73 -50.35
N TRP A 87 -37.34 -14.82 -50.87
CA TRP A 87 -38.52 -15.11 -50.04
C TRP A 87 -38.48 -16.50 -49.39
N GLU A 88 -37.85 -17.47 -50.07
CA GLU A 88 -37.61 -18.85 -49.61
C GLU A 88 -36.65 -18.93 -48.41
N ASP A 89 -35.90 -17.87 -48.17
CA ASP A 89 -34.98 -17.78 -47.04
C ASP A 89 -35.70 -17.44 -45.73
N SER A 90 -37.01 -17.17 -45.76
CA SER A 90 -37.80 -16.95 -44.53
C SER A 90 -37.75 -18.19 -43.63
N GLY A 91 -37.53 -17.98 -42.33
CA GLY A 91 -37.42 -19.06 -41.36
C GLY A 91 -36.59 -18.67 -40.14
N ILE A 92 -36.42 -19.64 -39.23
CA ILE A 92 -35.67 -19.42 -38.00
C ILE A 92 -34.21 -19.85 -38.24
N TYR A 93 -33.31 -18.91 -38.06
CA TYR A 93 -31.87 -19.14 -38.01
C TYR A 93 -31.42 -19.06 -36.56
N HIS A 94 -30.40 -19.82 -36.19
CA HIS A 94 -29.81 -19.68 -34.87
C HIS A 94 -28.30 -19.75 -34.95
N CYS A 95 -27.65 -18.95 -34.14
CA CYS A 95 -26.22 -19.03 -33.93
C CYS A 95 -25.94 -19.64 -32.56
N VAL A 96 -24.98 -20.55 -32.53
CA VAL A 96 -24.45 -21.17 -31.33
C VAL A 96 -23.09 -20.55 -31.05
N ILE A 97 -22.96 -19.96 -29.88
CA ILE A 97 -21.76 -19.31 -29.35
C ILE A 97 -21.18 -20.26 -28.30
N ASN A 98 -20.05 -20.88 -28.62
CA ASN A 98 -19.33 -21.78 -27.73
C ASN A 98 -18.14 -21.06 -27.09
N ASP A 99 -18.13 -21.05 -25.75
CA ASP A 99 -16.98 -20.71 -24.91
C ASP A 99 -16.53 -21.95 -24.11
N THR A 100 -15.36 -21.93 -23.49
CA THR A 100 -14.73 -23.11 -22.86
C THR A 100 -15.61 -23.80 -21.82
N ASN A 101 -16.51 -23.04 -21.16
CA ASN A 101 -17.39 -23.55 -20.11
C ASN A 101 -18.88 -23.23 -20.32
N THR A 102 -19.26 -22.50 -21.38
CA THR A 102 -20.65 -22.08 -21.59
C THR A 102 -21.04 -22.19 -23.06
N CYS A 103 -22.28 -22.66 -23.29
CA CYS A 103 -22.88 -22.66 -24.62
C CYS A 103 -24.14 -21.80 -24.64
N HIS A 104 -24.18 -20.88 -25.58
CA HIS A 104 -25.19 -19.85 -25.71
C HIS A 104 -25.80 -19.86 -27.11
N SER A 105 -27.12 -19.75 -27.23
CA SER A 105 -27.80 -19.71 -28.54
C SER A 105 -28.70 -18.49 -28.68
N ILE A 106 -28.60 -17.82 -29.82
CA ILE A 106 -29.47 -16.71 -30.21
C ILE A 106 -30.26 -17.14 -31.43
N HIS A 107 -31.59 -17.03 -31.35
CA HIS A 107 -32.49 -17.33 -32.45
C HIS A 107 -32.88 -16.05 -33.17
N VAL A 108 -32.93 -16.10 -34.50
CA VAL A 108 -33.37 -15.02 -35.38
C VAL A 108 -34.48 -15.55 -36.26
N ASN A 109 -35.68 -15.03 -36.07
CA ASN A 109 -36.82 -15.31 -36.93
C ASN A 109 -36.82 -14.31 -38.08
N LEU A 110 -36.46 -14.80 -39.27
CA LEU A 110 -36.34 -14.02 -40.49
C LEU A 110 -37.64 -14.11 -41.30
N THR A 111 -38.35 -12.99 -41.48
CA THR A 111 -39.55 -12.93 -42.32
C THR A 111 -39.29 -12.00 -43.50
N VAL A 112 -39.10 -12.58 -44.69
CA VAL A 112 -38.68 -11.82 -45.87
C VAL A 112 -39.90 -11.35 -46.66
N PHE A 113 -40.02 -10.04 -46.88
CA PHE A 113 -41.11 -9.44 -47.65
C PHE A 113 -40.61 -8.81 -48.95
N LYS A 114 -41.42 -8.85 -50.01
CA LYS A 114 -41.16 -8.03 -51.19
C LYS A 114 -41.69 -6.62 -50.93
N LYS A 115 -40.81 -5.71 -50.52
CA LYS A 115 -41.18 -4.31 -50.30
C LYS A 115 -40.96 -3.51 -51.58
N SER A 116 -42.01 -2.99 -52.20
CA SER A 116 -41.86 -1.94 -53.21
C SER A 116 -41.65 -0.59 -52.52
N TRP A 117 -40.77 0.26 -53.07
CA TRP A 117 -40.51 1.62 -52.56
C TRP A 117 -41.37 2.66 -53.28
N CYS A 118 -41.52 2.55 -54.61
CA CYS A 118 -42.23 3.52 -55.45
C CYS A 118 -43.48 2.98 -56.16
N SER A 119 -44.00 1.80 -55.76
CA SER A 119 -45.25 1.30 -56.35
C SER A 119 -46.42 1.72 -55.47
N ALA A 120 -47.27 2.61 -55.99
CA ALA A 120 -48.60 2.89 -55.46
C ALA A 120 -49.49 1.65 -55.64
N SER A 121 -49.31 0.64 -54.79
CA SER A 121 -50.26 -0.46 -54.66
C SER A 121 -51.07 -0.24 -53.40
N ARG A 122 -52.40 -0.14 -53.56
CA ARG A 122 -53.38 0.19 -52.51
C ARG A 122 -53.50 -0.84 -51.37
N ASN A 123 -52.68 -1.90 -51.36
CA ASN A 123 -52.78 -3.01 -50.41
C ASN A 123 -51.44 -3.31 -49.69
N SER A 124 -50.72 -2.29 -49.21
CA SER A 124 -49.67 -2.51 -48.22
C SER A 124 -50.24 -2.34 -46.82
N GLN A 125 -50.31 -3.43 -46.07
CA GLN A 125 -50.75 -3.45 -44.67
C GLN A 125 -49.98 -2.38 -43.86
N PRO A 126 -50.66 -1.54 -43.06
CA PRO A 126 -50.01 -0.49 -42.32
C PRO A 126 -49.33 -1.09 -41.08
N ASN A 127 -48.11 -0.62 -40.81
CA ASN A 127 -47.26 -0.94 -39.65
C ASN A 127 -46.36 -2.17 -39.84
N LEU A 128 -45.16 -1.95 -40.40
CA LEU A 128 -44.06 -2.92 -40.36
C LEU A 128 -42.79 -2.25 -39.81
N LEU A 129 -42.11 -2.99 -38.94
CA LEU A 129 -41.14 -2.56 -37.92
C LEU A 129 -39.76 -2.11 -38.45
N ASP A 130 -39.58 -2.01 -39.77
CA ASP A 130 -38.28 -1.96 -40.44
C ASP A 130 -38.00 -0.60 -41.11
N GLU A 131 -38.66 0.45 -40.63
CA GLU A 131 -38.35 1.83 -40.99
C GLU A 131 -37.52 2.44 -39.87
N TYR A 132 -36.26 2.78 -40.18
CA TYR A 132 -35.44 3.56 -39.24
C TYR A 132 -36.08 4.93 -39.09
N LYS A 133 -36.70 5.18 -37.94
CA LYS A 133 -37.26 6.49 -37.63
C LYS A 133 -36.14 7.41 -37.20
N GLN A 134 -35.99 8.53 -37.89
CA GLN A 134 -35.02 9.57 -37.56
C GLN A 134 -35.75 10.90 -37.38
N ILE A 135 -35.18 11.77 -36.57
CA ILE A 135 -35.75 13.08 -36.26
C ILE A 135 -34.76 14.14 -36.68
N LEU A 136 -35.20 15.11 -37.47
CA LEU A 136 -34.46 16.33 -37.78
C LEU A 136 -35.03 17.52 -36.99
N HIS A 137 -34.14 18.40 -36.52
CA HIS A 137 -34.51 19.57 -35.72
C HIS A 137 -34.64 20.82 -36.59
N ALA A 138 -35.84 21.42 -36.63
CA ALA A 138 -36.08 22.61 -37.46
C ALA A 138 -35.24 23.83 -37.03
N GLY A 139 -34.74 24.59 -38.00
CA GLY A 139 -34.05 25.87 -37.83
C GLY A 139 -32.53 25.79 -37.61
N ASN A 140 -31.93 24.60 -37.60
CA ASN A 140 -30.48 24.39 -37.56
C ASN A 140 -30.05 23.42 -38.67
N ASP A 141 -28.74 23.30 -38.90
CA ASP A 141 -28.17 22.21 -39.70
C ASP A 141 -28.20 20.90 -38.90
N ASP A 142 -28.58 19.81 -39.55
CA ASP A 142 -28.71 18.48 -38.93
C ASP A 142 -28.39 17.38 -39.95
N SER A 143 -28.34 16.11 -39.53
CA SER A 143 -27.92 15.01 -40.43
C SER A 143 -28.68 13.71 -40.26
N LEU A 144 -28.98 13.05 -41.38
CA LEU A 144 -29.53 11.69 -41.43
C LEU A 144 -28.40 10.67 -41.56
N THR A 145 -28.54 9.50 -40.92
CA THR A 145 -27.55 8.42 -40.97
C THR A 145 -28.10 7.17 -41.66
N CYS A 146 -27.34 6.62 -42.60
CA CYS A 146 -27.67 5.40 -43.32
C CYS A 146 -27.20 4.16 -42.55
N HIS A 147 -28.15 3.39 -42.00
CA HIS A 147 -27.85 2.16 -41.23
C HIS A 147 -27.62 0.98 -42.18
N LEU A 148 -26.41 0.84 -42.70
CA LEU A 148 -25.97 -0.31 -43.49
C LEU A 148 -24.87 -1.05 -42.71
N ASN A 149 -25.25 -2.18 -42.10
CA ASN A 149 -24.41 -2.99 -41.24
C ASN A 149 -23.99 -4.27 -41.97
N PHE A 150 -22.74 -4.30 -42.44
CA PHE A 150 -22.14 -5.43 -43.15
C PHE A 150 -20.74 -5.73 -42.58
N PRO A 151 -20.24 -6.97 -42.66
CA PRO A 151 -18.89 -7.31 -42.25
C PRO A 151 -17.84 -6.60 -43.12
N ARG A 152 -16.59 -6.54 -42.64
CA ARG A 152 -15.47 -5.87 -43.34
C ARG A 152 -15.15 -6.49 -44.71
N SER A 153 -15.55 -7.74 -44.93
CA SER A 153 -15.42 -8.41 -46.22
C SER A 153 -16.26 -7.77 -47.32
N CYS A 154 -17.31 -7.01 -46.96
CA CYS A 154 -18.11 -6.27 -47.90
C CYS A 154 -17.69 -4.79 -47.95
N VAL A 155 -17.42 -4.30 -49.16
CA VAL A 155 -17.05 -2.89 -49.40
C VAL A 155 -18.29 -2.14 -49.88
N LEU A 156 -18.58 -0.99 -49.27
CA LEU A 156 -19.69 -0.11 -49.66
C LEU A 156 -19.13 1.07 -50.46
N ASP A 157 -19.65 1.27 -51.67
CA ASP A 157 -19.34 2.45 -52.50
C ASP A 157 -20.06 3.71 -51.97
N SER A 158 -19.85 4.85 -52.65
CA SER A 158 -20.50 6.12 -52.32
C SER A 158 -22.03 5.96 -52.26
N ILE A 159 -22.62 6.44 -51.16
CA ILE A 159 -24.05 6.33 -50.89
C ILE A 159 -24.81 7.43 -51.63
N LYS A 160 -25.86 7.04 -52.35
CA LYS A 160 -26.82 7.96 -52.99
C LYS A 160 -28.05 8.10 -52.12
N TRP A 161 -28.57 9.31 -52.01
CA TRP A 161 -29.73 9.62 -51.18
C TRP A 161 -30.94 10.00 -52.03
N TYR A 162 -32.11 9.56 -51.58
CA TYR A 162 -33.39 9.78 -52.24
C TYR A 162 -34.40 10.28 -51.21
N LYS A 163 -35.24 11.23 -51.61
CA LYS A 163 -36.41 11.68 -50.86
C LYS A 163 -37.63 11.51 -51.76
N ASP A 164 -38.67 10.83 -51.27
CA ASP A 164 -39.92 10.61 -52.02
C ASP A 164 -39.67 10.08 -53.44
N CYS A 165 -38.78 9.08 -53.57
CA CYS A 165 -38.36 8.46 -54.83
C CYS A 165 -37.57 9.35 -55.82
N LYS A 166 -37.17 10.56 -55.44
CA LYS A 166 -36.31 11.44 -56.25
C LYS A 166 -34.92 11.51 -55.64
N GLU A 167 -33.89 11.40 -56.48
CA GLU A 167 -32.50 11.55 -56.05
C GLU A 167 -32.30 12.97 -55.53
N ILE A 168 -31.74 13.08 -54.32
CA ILE A 168 -31.50 14.37 -53.67
C ILE A 168 -30.30 15.03 -54.37
N LYS A 169 -30.57 16.18 -54.99
CA LYS A 169 -29.57 17.02 -55.64
C LYS A 169 -29.75 18.46 -55.17
N GLY A 170 -28.70 19.08 -54.64
CA GLY A 170 -28.72 20.48 -54.23
C GLY A 170 -27.67 20.81 -53.18
N GLU A 171 -27.23 22.07 -53.15
CA GLU A 171 -26.16 22.55 -52.23
C GLU A 171 -26.58 22.49 -50.75
N ARG A 172 -27.89 22.51 -50.48
CA ARG A 172 -28.47 22.35 -49.13
C ARG A 172 -28.25 20.95 -48.54
N PHE A 173 -27.96 19.96 -49.39
CA PHE A 173 -27.80 18.57 -49.00
C PHE A 173 -26.38 18.11 -49.30
N THR A 174 -25.60 17.81 -48.25
CA THR A 174 -24.22 17.32 -48.42
C THR A 174 -24.13 15.88 -47.97
N SER A 175 -23.78 14.98 -48.89
CA SER A 175 -23.52 13.58 -48.55
C SER A 175 -22.06 13.38 -48.13
N VAL A 176 -21.84 12.91 -46.90
CA VAL A 176 -20.51 12.63 -46.34
C VAL A 176 -20.51 11.22 -45.75
N GLY A 177 -19.84 10.28 -46.43
CA GLY A 177 -19.80 8.88 -46.01
C GLY A 177 -21.20 8.27 -45.90
N LYS A 178 -21.57 7.78 -44.71
CA LYS A 178 -22.91 7.23 -44.41
C LYS A 178 -23.94 8.27 -43.98
N LYS A 179 -23.61 9.56 -44.01
CA LYS A 179 -24.50 10.63 -43.54
C LYS A 179 -24.95 11.55 -44.67
N LEU A 180 -26.15 12.11 -44.52
CA LEU A 180 -26.67 13.20 -45.31
C LEU A 180 -26.86 14.41 -44.40
N SER A 181 -26.02 15.43 -44.56
CA SER A 181 -26.20 16.73 -43.93
C SER A 181 -27.33 17.48 -44.63
N VAL A 182 -28.24 18.06 -43.86
CA VAL A 182 -29.35 18.88 -44.31
C VAL A 182 -29.18 20.26 -43.67
N ASN A 183 -28.88 21.26 -44.50
CA ASN A 183 -28.68 22.62 -44.00
C ASN A 183 -30.03 23.32 -43.84
N ASN A 184 -30.16 24.10 -42.77
CA ASN A 184 -31.37 24.85 -42.41
C ASN A 184 -32.66 24.00 -42.53
N VAL A 185 -32.80 23.00 -41.65
CA VAL A 185 -33.94 22.08 -41.69
C VAL A 185 -35.26 22.82 -41.54
N SER A 186 -36.20 22.52 -42.43
CA SER A 186 -37.55 23.10 -42.46
C SER A 186 -38.63 22.02 -42.32
N ALA A 187 -39.86 22.38 -41.96
CA ALA A 187 -40.97 21.42 -41.87
C ALA A 187 -41.20 20.62 -43.18
N GLU A 188 -40.80 21.16 -44.33
CA GLU A 188 -40.87 20.51 -45.64
C GLU A 188 -39.90 19.32 -45.78
N ASP A 189 -38.86 19.24 -44.95
CA ASP A 189 -37.89 18.14 -44.96
C ASP A 189 -38.45 16.86 -44.34
N ARG A 190 -39.67 16.89 -43.79
CA ARG A 190 -40.39 15.72 -43.31
C ARG A 190 -40.72 14.81 -44.50
N GLY A 191 -40.58 13.49 -44.32
CA GLY A 191 -40.95 12.54 -45.37
C GLY A 191 -40.15 11.25 -45.33
N ASN A 192 -40.22 10.50 -46.42
CA ASN A 192 -39.58 9.19 -46.55
C ASN A 192 -38.28 9.33 -47.34
N TYR A 193 -37.17 9.01 -46.68
CA TYR A 193 -35.83 9.02 -47.23
C TYR A 193 -35.36 7.60 -47.48
N ALA A 194 -34.58 7.41 -48.54
CA ALA A 194 -33.83 6.18 -48.76
C ALA A 194 -32.38 6.49 -49.06
N CYS A 195 -31.49 5.66 -48.53
CA CYS A 195 -30.10 5.64 -48.94
C CYS A 195 -29.82 4.34 -49.71
N GLN A 196 -29.20 4.48 -50.87
CA GLN A 196 -28.80 3.39 -51.75
C GLN A 196 -27.28 3.32 -51.81
N ALA A 197 -26.73 2.12 -51.63
CA ALA A 197 -25.31 1.86 -51.77
C ALA A 197 -25.07 0.68 -52.69
N THR A 198 -23.93 0.68 -53.37
CA THR A 198 -23.42 -0.52 -54.06
C THR A 198 -22.53 -1.28 -53.08
N LEU A 199 -22.87 -2.52 -52.80
CA LEU A 199 -22.14 -3.45 -51.96
C LEU A 199 -21.32 -4.39 -52.85
N THR A 200 -19.99 -4.33 -52.74
CA THR A 200 -19.09 -5.24 -53.43
C THR A 200 -18.62 -6.33 -52.48
N HIS A 201 -18.86 -7.60 -52.85
CA HIS A 201 -18.39 -8.78 -52.11
C HIS A 201 -17.84 -9.81 -53.10
N THR A 202 -16.59 -10.25 -52.91
CA THR A 202 -15.92 -11.20 -53.82
C THR A 202 -15.99 -10.83 -55.31
N GLY A 203 -15.89 -9.54 -55.62
CA GLY A 203 -15.97 -9.03 -57.00
C GLY A 203 -17.38 -8.97 -57.60
N ARG A 204 -18.42 -9.41 -56.87
CA ARG A 204 -19.83 -9.23 -57.26
C ARG A 204 -20.38 -7.97 -56.62
N GLN A 205 -21.15 -7.21 -57.40
CA GLN A 205 -21.80 -5.99 -56.94
C GLN A 205 -23.29 -6.23 -56.71
N TYR A 206 -23.78 -5.71 -55.61
CA TYR A 206 -25.19 -5.78 -55.21
C TYR A 206 -25.67 -4.39 -54.84
N THR A 207 -26.94 -4.10 -55.09
CA THR A 207 -27.55 -2.85 -54.63
C THR A 207 -28.25 -3.10 -53.30
N VAL A 208 -27.96 -2.27 -52.29
CA VAL A 208 -28.63 -2.29 -50.99
C VAL A 208 -29.35 -0.96 -50.76
N LEU A 209 -30.57 -1.04 -50.23
CA LEU A 209 -31.40 0.12 -49.96
C LEU A 209 -31.89 0.09 -48.52
N ASN A 210 -31.63 1.17 -47.78
CA ASN A 210 -32.14 1.36 -46.43
C ASN A 210 -33.18 2.50 -46.39
N ARG A 211 -34.28 2.24 -45.69
CA ARG A 211 -35.48 3.08 -45.63
C ARG A 211 -35.52 3.82 -44.31
N ILE A 212 -35.73 5.13 -44.39
CA ILE A 212 -35.69 6.05 -43.25
C ILE A 212 -36.94 6.92 -43.29
N THR A 213 -37.69 6.92 -42.19
CA THR A 213 -38.86 7.78 -42.03
C THR A 213 -38.45 8.96 -41.16
N VAL A 214 -38.52 10.16 -41.71
CA VAL A 214 -38.02 11.38 -41.05
C VAL A 214 -39.17 12.20 -40.51
N ASN A 215 -39.16 12.42 -39.21
CA ASN A 215 -40.02 13.38 -38.53
C ASN A 215 -39.27 14.66 -38.22
N ILE A 216 -40.01 15.77 -38.13
CA ILE A 216 -39.45 17.07 -37.78
C ILE A 216 -40.08 17.54 -36.49
N THR A 217 -39.22 17.91 -35.55
CA THR A 217 -39.63 18.56 -34.31
C THR A 217 -39.34 20.05 -34.43
N GLU A 218 -40.40 20.86 -34.41
CA GLU A 218 -40.28 22.30 -34.21
C GLU A 218 -39.77 22.56 -32.78
N LYS A 219 -38.92 23.58 -32.61
CA LYS A 219 -38.59 24.08 -31.27
C LYS A 219 -39.86 24.69 -30.67
N VAL A 220 -40.63 23.86 -29.94
CA VAL A 220 -41.58 24.37 -28.96
C VAL A 220 -40.75 25.08 -27.89
N GLY A 221 -41.03 26.37 -27.70
CA GLY A 221 -40.36 27.28 -26.80
C GLY A 221 -40.57 26.97 -25.31
N ASN A 222 -40.27 25.76 -24.88
CA ASN A 222 -40.00 25.47 -23.47
C ASN A 222 -38.50 25.23 -23.36
N GLY A 223 -37.83 26.07 -22.57
CA GLY A 223 -36.38 26.14 -22.46
C GLY A 223 -35.73 24.75 -22.53
N ARG A 224 -35.01 24.52 -23.64
CA ARG A 224 -34.26 23.28 -23.91
C ARG A 224 -33.38 23.03 -22.68
N ARG A 225 -33.79 22.12 -21.80
CA ARG A 225 -32.93 21.71 -20.69
C ARG A 225 -31.75 21.00 -21.34
N ILE A 226 -30.63 21.73 -21.40
CA ILE A 226 -29.36 21.24 -21.94
C ILE A 226 -28.99 19.96 -21.19
N PRO A 227 -28.55 18.88 -21.87
CA PRO A 227 -28.12 17.64 -21.22
C PRO A 227 -27.10 17.94 -20.15
N LYS A 228 -27.33 17.45 -18.93
CA LYS A 228 -26.41 17.67 -17.83
C LYS A 228 -25.47 16.48 -17.71
N ILE A 229 -24.20 16.69 -17.99
CA ILE A 229 -23.16 15.70 -17.70
C ILE A 229 -22.89 15.74 -16.19
N ILE A 230 -23.23 14.66 -15.49
CA ILE A 230 -22.97 14.48 -14.07
C ILE A 230 -21.51 14.10 -13.85
N TYR A 231 -20.96 13.28 -14.74
CA TYR A 231 -19.58 12.83 -14.72
C TYR A 231 -19.13 12.49 -16.16
N PRO A 232 -17.91 12.82 -16.59
CA PRO A 232 -16.82 13.46 -15.83
C PRO A 232 -17.10 14.93 -15.48
N LYS A 233 -16.36 15.48 -14.51
CA LYS A 233 -16.50 16.88 -14.02
C LYS A 233 -15.22 17.69 -14.23
N ASN A 234 -14.62 17.62 -15.42
CA ASN A 234 -13.34 18.29 -15.72
C ASN A 234 -12.26 17.95 -14.69
N ASN A 235 -12.26 16.70 -14.25
CA ASN A 235 -11.44 16.17 -13.16
C ASN A 235 -10.24 15.37 -13.69
N SER A 236 -9.29 15.07 -12.81
CA SER A 236 -8.22 14.12 -13.10
C SER A 236 -8.48 12.76 -12.45
N ILE A 237 -8.05 11.69 -13.11
CA ILE A 237 -8.10 10.32 -12.60
C ILE A 237 -6.66 9.80 -12.51
N GLU A 238 -6.28 9.28 -11.35
CA GLU A 238 -4.98 8.65 -11.15
C GLU A 238 -5.02 7.19 -11.57
N VAL A 239 -4.14 6.77 -12.48
CA VAL A 239 -4.15 5.41 -13.01
C VAL A 239 -2.74 4.90 -13.32
N GLN A 240 -2.49 3.63 -13.05
CA GLN A 240 -1.20 2.99 -13.29
C GLN A 240 -0.96 2.72 -14.78
N LEU A 241 0.29 2.77 -15.20
CA LEU A 241 0.66 2.47 -16.57
C LEU A 241 0.45 0.98 -16.86
N GLY A 242 -0.12 0.66 -18.01
CA GLY A 242 -0.45 -0.71 -18.41
C GLY A 242 -1.76 -1.26 -17.84
N SER A 243 -2.46 -0.53 -16.95
CA SER A 243 -3.71 -1.03 -16.38
C SER A 243 -4.89 -0.91 -17.35
N THR A 244 -5.90 -1.76 -17.17
CA THR A 244 -7.22 -1.57 -17.77
C THR A 244 -7.99 -0.50 -17.00
N LEU A 245 -8.70 0.40 -17.70
CA LEU A 245 -9.50 1.46 -17.07
C LEU A 245 -10.83 1.60 -17.82
N ILE A 246 -11.93 1.69 -17.08
CA ILE A 246 -13.25 2.00 -17.63
C ILE A 246 -13.73 3.29 -16.96
N VAL A 247 -14.14 4.26 -17.75
CA VAL A 247 -14.69 5.52 -17.25
C VAL A 247 -16.08 5.72 -17.85
N ASP A 248 -17.07 5.90 -16.99
CA ASP A 248 -18.44 6.14 -17.41
C ASP A 248 -18.66 7.63 -17.69
N CYS A 249 -19.41 7.95 -18.73
CA CYS A 249 -20.02 9.27 -18.89
C CYS A 249 -21.48 9.20 -18.47
N ASN A 250 -21.82 9.84 -17.36
CA ASN A 250 -23.16 9.84 -16.79
C ASN A 250 -23.86 11.15 -17.15
N ILE A 251 -24.99 11.04 -17.84
CA ILE A 251 -25.70 12.16 -18.45
C ILE A 251 -27.16 12.09 -18.04
N THR A 252 -27.72 13.22 -17.64
CA THR A 252 -29.16 13.39 -17.44
C THR A 252 -29.72 14.26 -18.54
N ASP A 253 -30.72 13.74 -19.24
CA ASP A 253 -31.31 14.39 -20.40
C ASP A 253 -32.84 14.29 -20.37
N THR A 254 -33.49 15.11 -21.19
CA THR A 254 -34.94 15.08 -21.40
C THR A 254 -35.34 13.94 -22.35
N LYS A 255 -36.57 13.45 -22.23
CA LYS A 255 -37.06 12.28 -22.99
C LYS A 255 -37.03 12.46 -24.52
N ASP A 256 -37.05 13.70 -25.00
CA ASP A 256 -37.18 14.06 -26.42
C ASP A 256 -35.84 14.37 -27.09
N ASN A 257 -34.72 14.29 -26.37
CA ASN A 257 -33.43 14.71 -26.90
C ASN A 257 -32.68 13.55 -27.59
N THR A 258 -32.57 13.65 -28.92
CA THR A 258 -31.87 12.68 -29.78
C THR A 258 -30.39 13.02 -30.03
N ASN A 259 -29.85 14.05 -29.37
CA ASN A 259 -28.46 14.45 -29.59
C ASN A 259 -27.49 13.30 -29.30
N LEU A 260 -26.53 13.12 -30.20
CA LEU A 260 -25.51 12.08 -30.08
C LEU A 260 -24.66 12.28 -28.82
N ARG A 261 -24.53 11.20 -28.04
CA ARG A 261 -23.62 11.11 -26.89
C ARG A 261 -22.42 10.28 -27.32
N CYS A 262 -21.21 10.84 -27.17
CA CYS A 262 -19.99 10.18 -27.63
C CYS A 262 -18.75 10.70 -26.90
N TRP A 263 -17.69 9.92 -26.94
CA TRP A 263 -16.36 10.25 -26.50
C TRP A 263 -15.50 10.76 -27.65
N ARG A 264 -14.79 11.85 -27.37
CA ARG A 264 -13.86 12.48 -28.30
C ARG A 264 -12.50 12.71 -27.67
N VAL A 265 -11.48 12.56 -28.51
CA VAL A 265 -10.10 12.94 -28.23
C VAL A 265 -9.67 13.83 -29.37
N ASN A 266 -9.19 15.04 -29.05
CA ASN A 266 -8.78 16.04 -30.03
C ASN A 266 -9.84 16.28 -31.13
N ASN A 267 -11.10 16.52 -30.71
CA ASN A 267 -12.29 16.68 -31.58
C ASN A 267 -12.65 15.50 -32.51
N THR A 268 -11.93 14.39 -32.46
CA THR A 268 -12.21 13.17 -33.23
C THR A 268 -12.85 12.12 -32.33
N SER A 269 -13.78 11.30 -32.83
CA SER A 269 -14.34 10.23 -32.01
C SER A 269 -13.27 9.20 -31.63
N VAL A 270 -13.37 8.67 -30.41
CA VAL A 270 -12.40 7.73 -29.84
C VAL A 270 -12.18 6.52 -30.76
N ASP A 271 -13.27 5.91 -31.25
CA ASP A 271 -13.19 4.72 -32.11
C ASP A 271 -12.49 4.97 -33.45
N ILE A 272 -12.55 6.20 -33.98
CA ILE A 272 -11.85 6.58 -35.20
C ILE A 272 -10.38 6.87 -34.90
N TYR A 273 -10.11 7.67 -33.87
CA TYR A 273 -8.76 8.06 -33.48
C TYR A 273 -7.89 6.85 -33.13
N TYR A 274 -8.44 5.88 -32.40
CA TYR A 274 -7.76 4.64 -32.02
C TYR A 274 -8.12 3.44 -32.93
N SER A 275 -8.63 3.67 -34.13
CA SER A 275 -9.07 2.60 -35.05
C SER A 275 -7.98 1.57 -35.40
N ALA A 276 -6.71 2.02 -35.50
CA ALA A 276 -5.56 1.19 -35.80
C ALA A 276 -5.13 0.30 -34.63
N SER A 277 -5.09 0.85 -33.41
CA SER A 277 -4.64 0.11 -32.22
C SER A 277 -5.78 -0.64 -31.53
N ARG A 278 -7.02 -0.16 -31.66
CA ARG A 278 -8.23 -0.59 -30.92
C ARG A 278 -8.03 -0.69 -29.41
N ARG A 279 -7.05 0.04 -28.88
CA ARG A 279 -6.67 -0.02 -27.46
C ARG A 279 -7.67 0.71 -26.58
N ILE A 280 -8.24 1.80 -27.10
CA ILE A 280 -9.27 2.59 -26.42
C ILE A 280 -10.53 2.54 -27.28
N GLN A 281 -11.66 2.23 -26.65
CA GLN A 281 -12.93 2.01 -27.34
C GLN A 281 -14.05 2.71 -26.57
N GLU A 282 -14.96 3.32 -27.31
CA GLU A 282 -16.26 3.69 -26.79
C GLU A 282 -17.11 2.43 -26.63
N GLY A 283 -17.81 2.30 -25.50
CA GLY A 283 -18.74 1.20 -25.31
C GLY A 283 -20.19 1.63 -25.50
N ILE A 284 -21.09 0.75 -25.13
CA ILE A 284 -22.50 0.84 -25.53
C ILE A 284 -23.22 1.83 -24.61
N GLU A 285 -24.03 2.68 -25.22
CA GLU A 285 -24.95 3.56 -24.50
C GLU A 285 -26.02 2.74 -23.76
N ASN A 286 -26.08 2.91 -22.44
CA ASN A 286 -27.14 2.39 -21.61
C ASN A 286 -28.12 3.51 -21.26
N GLU A 287 -29.42 3.26 -21.47
CA GLU A 287 -30.49 4.21 -21.13
C GLU A 287 -31.31 3.68 -19.95
N THR A 288 -31.53 4.53 -18.96
CA THR A 288 -32.47 4.31 -17.86
C THR A 288 -33.52 5.41 -17.89
N SER A 289 -34.79 5.04 -18.06
CA SER A 289 -35.89 6.01 -18.11
C SER A 289 -36.50 6.25 -16.73
N PHE A 290 -36.55 7.50 -16.29
CA PHE A 290 -37.26 7.95 -15.07
C PHE A 290 -38.54 8.73 -15.44
N GLN A 291 -39.37 9.09 -14.46
CA GLN A 291 -40.65 9.78 -14.71
C GLN A 291 -40.47 11.12 -15.46
N ASP A 292 -39.46 11.92 -15.08
CA ASP A 292 -39.27 13.28 -15.64
C ASP A 292 -38.04 13.44 -16.55
N HIS A 293 -37.12 12.47 -16.56
CA HIS A 293 -35.86 12.55 -17.30
C HIS A 293 -35.34 11.16 -17.68
N LYS A 294 -34.37 11.12 -18.59
CA LYS A 294 -33.62 9.93 -18.95
C LYS A 294 -32.20 10.05 -18.45
N PHE A 295 -31.66 8.93 -17.98
CA PHE A 295 -30.28 8.81 -17.55
C PHE A 295 -29.53 7.95 -18.56
N TYR A 296 -28.48 8.51 -19.14
CA TYR A 296 -27.62 7.85 -20.10
C TYR A 296 -26.26 7.60 -19.50
N THR A 297 -25.72 6.40 -19.76
CA THR A 297 -24.35 6.04 -19.41
C THR A 297 -23.63 5.56 -20.67
N VAL A 298 -22.56 6.27 -21.05
CA VAL A 298 -21.68 5.88 -22.17
C VAL A 298 -20.27 5.70 -21.64
N ASN A 299 -19.78 4.47 -21.65
CA ASN A 299 -18.45 4.16 -21.12
C ASN A 299 -17.35 4.33 -22.17
N ILE A 300 -16.15 4.69 -21.72
CA ILE A 300 -14.91 4.59 -22.48
C ILE A 300 -14.00 3.56 -21.79
N THR A 301 -13.48 2.63 -22.58
CA THR A 301 -12.66 1.52 -22.08
C THR A 301 -11.25 1.62 -22.63
N PHE A 302 -10.29 1.64 -21.73
CA PHE A 302 -8.86 1.53 -22.00
C PHE A 302 -8.45 0.08 -21.72
N LEU A 303 -8.02 -0.65 -22.75
CA LEU A 303 -7.48 -2.00 -22.58
C LEU A 303 -6.10 -1.99 -21.91
N GLU A 304 -5.32 -0.95 -22.19
CA GLU A 304 -4.00 -0.74 -21.63
C GLU A 304 -3.74 0.77 -21.63
N VAL A 305 -3.47 1.37 -20.49
CA VAL A 305 -3.10 2.79 -20.40
C VAL A 305 -1.63 2.97 -20.75
N LYS A 306 -1.33 3.85 -21.70
CA LYS A 306 0.04 4.16 -22.15
C LYS A 306 0.50 5.53 -21.70
N MET A 307 1.82 5.75 -21.75
CA MET A 307 2.42 7.03 -21.39
C MET A 307 1.84 8.21 -22.21
N GLU A 308 1.50 7.95 -23.47
CA GLU A 308 0.87 8.89 -24.41
C GLU A 308 -0.56 9.31 -24.02
N ASP A 309 -1.23 8.62 -23.09
CA ASP A 309 -2.60 8.97 -22.68
C ASP A 309 -2.64 9.96 -21.51
N TYR A 310 -1.52 10.11 -20.78
CA TYR A 310 -1.44 11.00 -19.63
C TYR A 310 -1.37 12.46 -20.08
N GLY A 311 -2.04 13.34 -19.33
CA GLY A 311 -2.08 14.78 -19.66
C GLY A 311 -2.97 15.16 -20.84
N HIS A 312 -3.57 14.19 -21.53
CA HIS A 312 -4.52 14.43 -22.62
C HIS A 312 -5.98 14.39 -22.14
N PRO A 313 -6.85 15.31 -22.61
CA PRO A 313 -8.25 15.32 -22.22
C PRO A 313 -9.09 14.34 -23.05
N PHE A 314 -9.75 13.42 -22.36
CA PHE A 314 -10.80 12.58 -22.93
C PHE A 314 -12.14 13.23 -22.66
N THR A 315 -12.87 13.62 -23.71
CA THR A 315 -14.05 14.48 -23.59
C THR A 315 -15.32 13.72 -23.94
N CYS A 316 -16.26 13.65 -23.00
CA CYS A 316 -17.61 13.20 -23.26
C CYS A 316 -18.45 14.37 -23.78
N HIS A 317 -19.10 14.17 -24.92
CA HIS A 317 -20.03 15.10 -25.53
C HIS A 317 -21.45 14.57 -25.44
N ALA A 318 -22.40 15.44 -25.12
CA ALA A 318 -23.83 15.19 -25.11
C ALA A 318 -24.56 16.40 -25.73
N GLY A 319 -24.74 16.40 -27.04
CA GLY A 319 -25.25 17.57 -27.76
C GLY A 319 -24.32 18.78 -27.62
N VAL A 320 -24.80 19.84 -26.95
CA VAL A 320 -24.02 21.07 -26.68
C VAL A 320 -23.19 21.02 -25.40
N SER A 321 -23.38 19.99 -24.57
CA SER A 321 -22.62 19.81 -23.34
C SER A 321 -21.35 19.00 -23.60
N ALA A 322 -20.26 19.41 -22.98
CA ALA A 322 -18.99 18.71 -23.01
C ALA A 322 -18.36 18.72 -21.63
N ALA A 323 -17.83 17.58 -21.20
CA ALA A 323 -17.02 17.47 -20.00
C ALA A 323 -15.90 16.47 -20.23
N TYR A 324 -14.74 16.72 -19.65
CA TYR A 324 -13.56 15.90 -19.87
C TYR A 324 -12.99 15.33 -18.58
N PHE A 325 -12.14 14.33 -18.70
CA PHE A 325 -11.20 13.96 -17.65
C PHE A 325 -9.78 13.85 -18.22
N VAL A 326 -8.79 13.95 -17.35
CA VAL A 326 -7.37 13.81 -17.70
C VAL A 326 -6.73 12.73 -16.83
N LEU A 327 -5.95 11.84 -17.44
CA LEU A 327 -5.19 10.82 -16.71
C LEU A 327 -3.94 11.44 -16.08
N LYS A 328 -3.69 11.10 -14.81
CA LYS A 328 -2.48 11.45 -14.06
C LYS A 328 -1.80 10.19 -13.54
N LEU A 329 -0.48 10.27 -13.43
CA LEU A 329 0.29 9.23 -12.76
C LEU A 329 -0.07 9.23 -11.27
N PRO A 330 -0.26 8.05 -10.65
CA PRO A 330 -0.48 7.95 -9.22
C PRO A 330 0.76 8.49 -8.49
N VAL A 331 0.52 9.36 -7.52
CA VAL A 331 1.60 9.93 -6.71
C VAL A 331 2.11 8.82 -5.78
N PRO A 332 3.42 8.48 -5.79
CA PRO A 332 3.95 7.50 -4.87
C PRO A 332 3.72 7.95 -3.42
N ASP A 333 3.20 7.06 -2.59
CA ASP A 333 2.89 7.37 -1.20
C ASP A 333 4.17 7.41 -0.34
N PHE A 334 4.75 8.59 -0.22
CA PHE A 334 5.93 8.83 0.61
C PHE A 334 5.65 8.74 2.12
N ARG A 335 4.38 8.65 2.55
CA ARG A 335 4.03 8.60 3.98
C ARG A 335 4.57 7.34 4.64
N ALA A 336 4.52 6.21 3.95
CA ALA A 336 5.07 4.95 4.46
C ALA A 336 6.58 5.04 4.72
N TYR A 337 7.33 5.66 3.80
CA TYR A 337 8.77 5.88 3.94
C TYR A 337 9.10 6.89 5.06
N LEU A 338 8.32 7.95 5.20
CA LEU A 338 8.48 8.92 6.30
C LEU A 338 8.21 8.29 7.68
N ILE A 339 7.13 7.50 7.80
CA ILE A 339 6.80 6.78 9.03
C ILE A 339 7.90 5.76 9.36
N GLY A 340 8.34 4.97 8.37
CA GLY A 340 9.44 4.02 8.54
C GLY A 340 10.75 4.67 8.96
N GLY A 341 11.11 5.81 8.36
CA GLY A 341 12.30 6.57 8.71
C GLY A 341 12.26 7.12 10.14
N LEU A 342 11.12 7.66 10.58
CA LEU A 342 10.94 8.16 11.95
C LEU A 342 11.01 7.02 12.98
N VAL A 343 10.42 5.86 12.70
CA VAL A 343 10.48 4.69 13.59
C VAL A 343 11.90 4.12 13.70
N ALA A 344 12.64 4.08 12.58
CA ALA A 344 14.04 3.67 12.61
C ALA A 344 14.90 4.64 13.43
N LEU A 345 14.69 5.95 13.26
CA LEU A 345 15.42 6.98 14.00
C LEU A 345 15.15 6.89 15.52
N THR A 346 13.90 6.71 15.93
CA THR A 346 13.57 6.54 17.35
C THR A 346 14.16 5.24 17.91
N GLY A 347 14.17 4.15 17.12
CA GLY A 347 14.83 2.90 17.48
C GLY A 347 16.34 3.07 17.74
N VAL A 348 17.04 3.84 16.89
CA VAL A 348 18.46 4.16 17.08
C VAL A 348 18.68 4.98 18.36
N VAL A 349 17.88 6.02 18.60
CA VAL A 349 18.01 6.85 19.81
C VAL A 349 17.80 6.03 21.08
N VAL A 350 16.76 5.18 21.12
CA VAL A 350 16.50 4.29 22.26
C VAL A 350 17.65 3.30 22.45
N SER A 351 18.18 2.73 21.37
CA SER A 351 19.33 1.82 21.43
C SER A 351 20.56 2.51 22.03
N VAL A 352 20.89 3.73 21.58
CA VAL A 352 22.01 4.51 22.11
C VAL A 352 21.82 4.83 23.59
N LEU A 353 20.62 5.24 24.00
CA LEU A 353 20.29 5.50 25.41
C LEU A 353 20.41 4.24 26.27
N CYS A 354 19.96 3.08 25.76
CA CYS A 354 20.11 1.80 26.43
C CYS A 354 21.59 1.41 26.59
N ILE A 355 22.39 1.49 25.53
CA ILE A 355 23.83 1.20 25.57
C ILE A 355 24.53 2.13 26.57
N TYR A 356 24.24 3.44 26.53
CA TYR A 356 24.78 4.40 27.47
C TYR A 356 24.44 4.04 28.92
N ASN A 357 23.20 3.68 29.21
CA ASN A 357 22.78 3.33 30.57
C ASN A 357 23.45 2.05 31.08
N ILE A 358 23.64 1.04 30.23
CA ILE A 358 24.31 -0.22 30.59
C ILE A 358 25.80 0.02 30.86
N PHE A 359 26.48 0.78 30.01
CA PHE A 359 27.93 0.99 30.08
C PHE A 359 28.34 2.30 30.77
N LYS A 360 27.40 3.04 31.38
CA LYS A 360 27.65 4.35 32.00
C LYS A 360 28.89 4.37 32.91
N ILE A 361 29.02 3.36 33.77
CA ILE A 361 30.14 3.25 34.72
C ILE A 361 31.46 3.03 33.96
N ASP A 362 31.47 2.12 32.98
CA ASP A 362 32.65 1.81 32.18
C ASP A 362 33.08 2.99 31.30
N ILE A 363 32.13 3.70 30.68
CA ILE A 363 32.39 4.90 29.87
C ILE A 363 33.02 6.00 30.73
N VAL A 364 32.48 6.26 31.93
CA VAL A 364 33.01 7.30 32.83
C VAL A 364 34.38 6.90 33.38
N LEU A 365 34.58 5.64 33.75
CA LEU A 365 35.88 5.15 34.22
C LEU A 365 36.93 5.20 33.10
N TRP A 366 36.55 4.84 31.88
CA TRP A 366 37.42 4.94 30.69
C TRP A 366 37.76 6.39 30.38
N TYR A 367 36.76 7.28 30.34
CA TYR A 367 36.98 8.72 30.10
C TYR A 367 37.93 9.32 31.14
N ARG A 368 37.73 9.03 32.44
CA ARG A 368 38.64 9.47 33.51
C ARG A 368 40.06 8.92 33.38
N SER A 369 40.24 7.79 32.70
CA SER A 369 41.56 7.18 32.48
C SER A 369 42.24 7.65 31.19
N ALA A 370 41.46 8.02 30.16
CA ALA A 370 41.95 8.45 28.86
C ALA A 370 42.25 9.95 28.84
N PHE A 371 41.43 10.76 29.52
CA PHE A 371 41.54 12.21 29.55
C PHE A 371 41.89 12.69 30.96
N HIS A 372 43.20 12.73 31.27
CA HIS A 372 43.72 13.23 32.55
C HIS A 372 44.14 14.70 32.45
N SER A 373 43.83 15.50 33.46
CA SER A 373 44.46 16.81 33.67
C SER A 373 45.86 16.60 34.25
N THR A 374 46.88 17.10 33.57
CA THR A 374 48.30 17.07 33.98
C THR A 374 48.63 18.08 35.07
N GLY A 375 47.66 18.89 35.52
CA GLY A 375 47.84 19.86 36.59
C GLY A 375 47.83 19.19 37.96
N THR A 376 48.97 19.21 38.67
CA THR A 376 49.00 19.04 40.11
C THR A 376 48.23 20.18 40.75
N ILE A 377 46.95 19.96 41.04
CA ILE A 377 46.20 20.87 41.92
C ILE A 377 46.85 20.72 43.30
N GLU A 378 47.60 21.72 43.74
CA GLU A 378 48.13 21.81 45.11
C GLU A 378 46.98 22.06 46.09
N ASP A 379 46.16 21.03 46.34
CA ASP A 379 44.98 21.08 47.20
C ASP A 379 45.29 20.81 48.68
N GLY A 380 46.56 20.63 49.05
CA GLY A 380 46.97 20.29 50.41
C GLY A 380 46.49 18.93 50.93
N LYS A 381 45.78 18.13 50.10
CA LYS A 381 45.24 16.82 50.45
C LYS A 381 46.27 15.72 50.18
N LEU A 382 46.54 14.88 51.18
CA LEU A 382 47.55 13.81 51.12
C LEU A 382 46.96 12.45 50.73
N TYR A 383 45.69 12.22 51.04
CA TYR A 383 45.01 10.94 50.87
C TYR A 383 43.79 11.06 49.96
N ASP A 384 43.52 10.01 49.18
CA ASP A 384 42.37 9.95 48.28
C ASP A 384 41.09 9.59 49.04
N ALA A 385 41.18 8.77 50.09
CA ALA A 385 40.06 8.48 50.98
C ALA A 385 40.48 8.14 52.42
N TYR A 386 39.66 8.56 53.38
CA TYR A 386 39.69 8.11 54.78
C TYR A 386 38.75 6.91 54.95
N VAL A 387 39.17 5.85 55.64
CA VAL A 387 38.34 4.65 55.85
C VAL A 387 37.91 4.55 57.32
N LEU A 388 36.60 4.55 57.55
CA LEU A 388 35.97 4.38 58.86
C LEU A 388 35.24 3.03 58.90
N TYR A 389 35.52 2.22 59.92
CA TYR A 389 34.96 0.88 60.08
C TYR A 389 34.77 0.48 61.56
N PRO A 390 33.80 -0.38 61.88
CA PRO A 390 33.57 -0.91 63.23
C PRO A 390 34.76 -1.71 63.74
N ARG A 391 35.24 -1.38 64.96
CA ARG A 391 36.19 -2.22 65.70
C ARG A 391 35.40 -3.25 66.52
N PRO A 392 35.48 -4.55 66.17
CA PRO A 392 34.73 -5.61 66.81
C PRO A 392 35.31 -5.95 68.20
N GLN A 393 34.46 -6.24 69.19
CA GLN A 393 34.88 -6.74 70.52
C GLN A 393 34.87 -8.28 70.64
N GLY A 394 34.51 -9.02 69.58
CA GLY A 394 34.42 -10.50 69.57
C GLY A 394 35.06 -11.14 68.34
N GLU A 395 35.59 -12.37 68.51
CA GLU A 395 36.57 -13.01 67.60
C GLU A 395 36.04 -13.43 66.21
N SER A 396 34.74 -13.75 66.04
CA SER A 396 34.24 -14.40 64.80
C SER A 396 33.85 -13.44 63.67
N GLN A 397 33.07 -12.39 63.94
CA GLN A 397 32.73 -11.34 62.95
C GLN A 397 33.86 -10.33 62.74
N SER A 398 34.86 -10.33 63.62
CA SER A 398 36.03 -9.47 63.54
C SER A 398 36.89 -9.77 62.33
N HIS A 399 37.11 -11.05 62.07
CA HIS A 399 38.04 -11.48 61.06
C HIS A 399 37.62 -11.04 59.65
N ASP A 400 36.33 -11.00 59.34
CA ASP A 400 35.81 -10.67 58.01
C ASP A 400 35.88 -9.16 57.71
N VAL A 401 35.52 -8.32 58.68
CA VAL A 401 35.66 -6.85 58.57
C VAL A 401 37.13 -6.48 58.45
N ASP A 402 37.98 -6.99 59.35
CA ASP A 402 39.41 -6.69 59.34
C ASP A 402 40.09 -7.22 58.07
N THR A 403 39.68 -8.39 57.57
CA THR A 403 40.13 -8.91 56.28
C THR A 403 39.72 -7.99 55.13
N LEU A 404 38.47 -7.50 55.11
CA LEU A 404 38.04 -6.57 54.07
C LEU A 404 38.83 -5.26 54.12
N VAL A 405 38.95 -4.65 55.31
CA VAL A 405 39.53 -3.30 55.47
C VAL A 405 41.05 -3.29 55.39
N LEU A 406 41.73 -4.23 56.05
CA LEU A 406 43.19 -4.22 56.18
C LEU A 406 43.90 -5.02 55.10
N LYS A 407 43.22 -5.99 54.47
CA LYS A 407 43.81 -6.84 53.44
C LYS A 407 43.24 -6.58 52.05
N ILE A 408 41.92 -6.67 51.86
CA ILE A 408 41.30 -6.58 50.53
C ILE A 408 41.26 -5.13 50.00
N LEU A 409 40.87 -4.16 50.82
CA LEU A 409 40.74 -2.76 50.41
C LEU A 409 42.09 -2.17 49.96
N PRO A 410 43.22 -2.36 50.68
CA PRO A 410 44.55 -1.93 50.24
C PRO A 410 45.02 -2.67 48.98
N GLU A 411 44.77 -3.98 48.93
CA GLU A 411 45.12 -4.82 47.79
C GLU A 411 44.46 -4.33 46.48
N VAL A 412 43.16 -4.02 46.52
CA VAL A 412 42.46 -3.58 45.29
C VAL A 412 42.64 -2.08 45.04
N LEU A 413 42.47 -1.22 46.04
CA LEU A 413 42.48 0.23 45.84
C LEU A 413 43.89 0.83 45.80
N GLU A 414 44.82 0.39 46.65
CA GLU A 414 46.20 0.90 46.67
C GLU A 414 47.06 0.17 45.63
N ARG A 415 47.12 -1.17 45.64
CA ARG A 415 48.02 -1.94 44.76
C ARG A 415 47.54 -1.99 43.30
N GLN A 416 46.28 -2.36 43.07
CA GLN A 416 45.76 -2.49 41.70
C GLN A 416 45.30 -1.14 41.11
N CYS A 417 44.71 -0.27 41.93
CA CYS A 417 44.15 1.00 41.48
C CYS A 417 45.04 2.23 41.73
N GLY A 418 46.04 2.17 42.61
CA GLY A 418 46.99 3.27 42.85
C GLY A 418 46.44 4.43 43.67
N TYR A 419 45.38 4.23 44.45
CA TYR A 419 44.89 5.23 45.41
C TYR A 419 45.71 5.24 46.69
N LYS A 420 45.66 6.33 47.44
CA LYS A 420 46.20 6.40 48.81
C LYS A 420 45.06 6.42 49.83
N LEU A 421 44.97 5.41 50.68
CA LEU A 421 43.98 5.37 51.75
C LEU A 421 44.63 5.74 53.08
N PHE A 422 43.86 6.38 53.96
CA PHE A 422 44.19 6.49 55.37
C PHE A 422 43.26 5.57 56.15
N ILE A 423 43.81 4.57 56.84
CA ILE A 423 43.06 3.61 57.63
C ILE A 423 43.40 3.80 59.12
N PHE A 424 42.39 4.17 59.89
CA PHE A 424 42.48 4.36 61.33
C PHE A 424 42.89 3.03 62.01
N GLY A 425 44.00 3.03 62.76
CA GLY A 425 44.64 1.85 63.37
C GLY A 425 45.84 1.25 62.61
N ARG A 426 45.99 1.53 61.31
CA ARG A 426 47.17 1.12 60.50
C ARG A 426 48.16 2.29 60.34
N ASP A 427 47.62 3.47 60.05
CA ASP A 427 48.40 4.62 59.55
C ASP A 427 48.59 5.72 60.64
N GLU A 428 48.31 5.41 61.91
CA GLU A 428 48.44 6.34 63.05
C GLU A 428 49.85 6.37 63.65
N PHE A 429 50.25 7.53 64.19
CA PHE A 429 51.46 7.68 65.00
C PHE A 429 51.14 7.40 66.49
N PRO A 430 51.93 6.56 67.18
CA PRO A 430 51.67 6.24 68.58
C PRO A 430 51.84 7.46 69.51
N GLY A 431 50.84 7.73 70.38
CA GLY A 431 50.91 8.74 71.45
C GLY A 431 50.06 10.00 71.27
N GLN A 432 49.20 10.07 70.25
CA GLN A 432 48.41 11.27 69.91
C GLN A 432 46.94 11.12 70.37
N ALA A 433 46.31 12.22 70.83
CA ALA A 433 44.94 12.21 71.34
C ALA A 433 43.92 11.91 70.22
N VAL A 434 43.14 10.83 70.39
CA VAL A 434 42.28 10.22 69.36
C VAL A 434 41.33 11.18 68.65
N ALA A 435 40.75 12.16 69.35
CA ALA A 435 39.76 13.07 68.77
C ALA A 435 40.36 14.11 67.80
N ASN A 436 41.56 14.64 68.09
CA ASN A 436 42.22 15.64 67.24
C ASN A 436 42.82 15.02 65.98
N VAL A 437 43.23 13.76 66.07
CA VAL A 437 43.81 12.99 64.95
C VAL A 437 42.79 12.72 63.85
N ILE A 438 41.52 12.54 64.20
CA ILE A 438 40.46 12.26 63.21
C ILE A 438 40.11 13.51 62.40
N ASP A 439 39.96 14.68 63.05
CA ASP A 439 39.61 15.93 62.37
C ASP A 439 40.71 16.41 61.40
N GLU A 440 41.97 16.40 61.85
CA GLU A 440 43.11 16.80 61.01
C GLU A 440 43.32 15.85 59.83
N ASN A 441 43.20 14.54 60.04
CA ASN A 441 43.43 13.56 58.97
C ASN A 441 42.27 13.47 57.97
N ILE A 442 41.01 13.66 58.39
CA ILE A 442 39.89 13.74 57.43
C ILE A 442 40.03 14.99 56.56
N LYS A 443 40.47 16.12 57.12
CA LYS A 443 40.78 17.32 56.33
C LYS A 443 41.92 17.12 55.33
N LEU A 444 42.75 16.07 55.46
CA LEU A 444 43.75 15.70 54.46
C LEU A 444 43.22 14.74 53.39
N CYS A 445 41.98 14.28 53.51
CA CYS A 445 41.35 13.32 52.61
C CYS A 445 40.37 13.99 51.62
N ARG A 446 40.18 13.37 50.45
CA ARG A 446 39.21 13.80 49.41
C ARG A 446 37.86 13.10 49.49
N ARG A 447 37.81 11.91 50.07
CA ARG A 447 36.61 11.09 50.25
C ARG A 447 36.60 10.44 51.61
N LEU A 448 35.41 10.07 52.05
CA LEU A 448 35.20 9.28 53.26
C LEU A 448 34.54 7.96 52.85
N ILE A 449 35.15 6.83 53.21
CA ILE A 449 34.61 5.48 53.03
C ILE A 449 34.13 5.00 54.39
N ILE A 450 32.89 4.52 54.46
CA ILE A 450 32.27 4.05 55.69
C ILE A 450 31.77 2.64 55.45
N ILE A 451 32.18 1.72 56.32
CA ILE A 451 31.80 0.31 56.23
C ILE A 451 30.77 0.01 57.32
N ILE A 452 29.63 -0.54 56.93
CA ILE A 452 28.52 -0.91 57.81
C ILE A 452 28.33 -2.42 57.80
N VAL A 453 28.06 -2.98 58.98
CA VAL A 453 27.73 -4.40 59.22
C VAL A 453 26.33 -4.48 59.87
N PRO A 454 25.48 -5.47 59.53
CA PRO A 454 24.19 -5.66 60.20
C PRO A 454 24.38 -6.22 61.62
N GLU A 455 23.54 -5.75 62.54
CA GLU A 455 23.46 -6.12 63.97
C GLU A 455 24.57 -5.57 64.90
N SER A 456 24.10 -5.12 66.09
CA SER A 456 24.72 -4.60 67.34
C SER A 456 26.06 -3.83 67.30
N LEU A 457 27.02 -4.19 66.46
CA LEU A 457 28.37 -3.61 66.36
C LEU A 457 28.40 -2.24 65.67
N SER A 458 27.50 -1.99 64.72
CA SER A 458 27.34 -0.68 64.09
C SER A 458 26.73 0.34 65.05
N PHE A 459 25.86 -0.11 65.96
CA PHE A 459 25.24 0.70 66.99
C PHE A 459 26.25 1.09 68.08
N ASP A 460 27.14 0.19 68.48
CA ASP A 460 28.17 0.46 69.50
C ASP A 460 29.32 1.33 68.97
N LEU A 461 29.71 1.20 67.70
CA LEU A 461 30.64 2.17 67.08
C LEU A 461 30.02 3.57 67.04
N LEU A 462 28.72 3.72 66.78
CA LEU A 462 28.12 5.05 66.71
C LEU A 462 27.71 5.62 68.08
N LYS A 463 27.67 4.78 69.11
CA LYS A 463 27.38 5.14 70.51
C LYS A 463 28.62 5.40 71.36
N ASN A 464 29.77 4.78 71.03
CA ASN A 464 31.07 5.00 71.68
C ASN A 464 31.88 6.17 71.08
N MET A 465 31.38 6.79 70.01
CA MET A 465 31.95 8.00 69.42
C MET A 465 31.17 9.17 70.02
N SER A 466 31.80 9.97 70.87
CA SER A 466 31.13 11.05 71.60
C SER A 466 30.35 12.01 70.69
N GLU A 467 29.33 12.69 71.22
CA GLU A 467 28.47 13.65 70.50
C GLU A 467 29.28 14.72 69.72
N GLU A 468 30.51 15.01 70.13
CA GLU A 468 31.45 15.93 69.50
C GLU A 468 31.96 15.43 68.14
N GLN A 469 32.05 14.11 67.91
CA GLN A 469 32.50 13.52 66.63
C GLN A 469 31.36 13.42 65.60
N ILE A 470 30.11 13.35 66.05
CA ILE A 470 28.91 13.42 65.21
C ILE A 470 28.73 14.84 64.64
N ALA A 471 29.09 15.87 65.42
CA ALA A 471 29.12 17.26 64.95
C ALA A 471 30.20 17.48 63.85
N VAL A 472 31.38 16.87 64.00
CA VAL A 472 32.47 16.89 62.99
C VAL A 472 32.05 16.17 61.71
N TYR A 473 31.38 15.02 61.83
CA TYR A 473 30.81 14.27 60.70
C TYR A 473 29.74 15.09 59.94
N ASN A 474 28.87 15.79 60.67
CA ASN A 474 27.87 16.68 60.09
C ASN A 474 28.50 17.93 59.44
N ALA A 475 29.57 18.50 60.02
CA ALA A 475 30.30 19.64 59.45
C ALA A 475 31.01 19.28 58.13
N LEU A 476 31.61 18.10 58.03
CA LEU A 476 32.27 17.62 56.81
C LEU A 476 31.30 17.28 55.67
N LEU A 477 30.06 16.91 56.02
CA LEU A 477 28.96 16.75 55.06
C LEU A 477 28.44 18.10 54.53
N GLN A 478 28.56 19.17 55.31
CA GLN A 478 28.25 20.55 54.86
C GLN A 478 29.37 21.13 53.97
N ASP A 479 30.63 20.78 54.22
CA ASP A 479 31.81 21.18 53.42
C ASP A 479 31.95 20.45 52.06
N GLY A 480 30.98 19.60 51.69
CA GLY A 480 30.88 19.02 50.34
C GLY A 480 31.76 17.79 50.08
N MET A 481 32.37 17.18 51.11
CA MET A 481 33.07 15.90 50.95
C MET A 481 32.08 14.79 50.60
N LYS A 482 32.33 14.06 49.51
CA LYS A 482 31.45 12.96 49.09
C LYS A 482 31.78 11.67 49.84
N VAL A 483 30.76 11.05 50.41
CA VAL A 483 30.87 9.80 51.19
C VAL A 483 30.59 8.58 50.31
N ILE A 484 31.31 7.49 50.56
CA ILE A 484 31.12 6.17 49.96
C ILE A 484 30.68 5.21 51.07
N LEU A 485 29.42 4.80 51.05
CA LEU A 485 28.87 3.86 52.02
C LEU A 485 28.97 2.44 51.46
N ILE A 486 29.62 1.54 52.20
CA ILE A 486 29.79 0.14 51.85
C ILE A 486 29.05 -0.72 52.89
N GLU A 487 28.09 -1.51 52.44
CA GLU A 487 27.36 -2.48 53.27
C GLU A 487 28.03 -3.84 53.13
N LEU A 488 28.54 -4.43 54.22
CA LEU A 488 29.17 -5.76 54.18
C LEU A 488 28.14 -6.86 53.89
N GLU A 489 26.95 -6.71 54.46
CA GLU A 489 25.78 -7.54 54.22
C GLU A 489 24.54 -6.64 54.08
N LYS A 490 23.46 -7.16 53.49
CA LYS A 490 22.26 -6.38 53.21
C LYS A 490 21.56 -5.96 54.50
N VAL A 491 21.58 -4.67 54.82
CA VAL A 491 20.85 -4.12 55.97
C VAL A 491 19.38 -3.90 55.58
N GLU A 492 18.47 -4.63 56.22
CA GLU A 492 17.04 -4.61 55.89
C GLU A 492 16.31 -3.37 56.41
N ASP A 493 16.70 -2.86 57.59
CA ASP A 493 16.07 -1.69 58.21
C ASP A 493 17.11 -0.64 58.62
N TYR A 494 16.93 0.59 58.12
CA TYR A 494 17.77 1.76 58.41
C TYR A 494 17.17 2.68 59.47
N THR A 495 15.94 2.42 59.92
CA THR A 495 15.23 3.28 60.88
C THR A 495 15.91 3.31 62.25
N SER A 496 16.60 2.23 62.62
CA SER A 496 17.41 2.11 63.83
C SER A 496 18.80 2.78 63.70
N MET A 497 19.15 3.24 62.50
CA MET A 497 20.45 3.85 62.21
C MET A 497 20.42 5.37 62.47
N PRO A 498 21.52 6.00 62.87
CA PRO A 498 21.59 7.44 63.13
C PRO A 498 21.19 8.29 61.92
N GLU A 499 20.57 9.44 62.16
CA GLU A 499 20.02 10.33 61.12
C GLU A 499 21.04 10.70 60.03
N SER A 500 22.31 10.86 60.41
CA SER A 500 23.41 11.18 59.50
C SER A 500 23.69 10.07 58.47
N ILE A 501 23.57 8.79 58.87
CA ILE A 501 23.73 7.63 57.98
C ILE A 501 22.50 7.46 57.09
N GLN A 502 21.29 7.67 57.63
CA GLN A 502 20.06 7.67 56.84
C GLN A 502 20.12 8.73 55.74
N TYR A 503 20.56 9.95 56.09
CA TYR A 503 20.75 11.05 55.15
C TYR A 503 21.77 10.70 54.05
N ILE A 504 22.91 10.10 54.41
CA ILE A 504 23.93 9.70 53.43
C ILE A 504 23.42 8.61 52.50
N LYS A 505 22.71 7.61 53.02
CA LYS A 505 22.10 6.57 52.17
C LYS A 505 21.12 7.18 51.17
N GLN A 506 20.29 8.14 51.59
CA GLN A 506 19.37 8.84 50.69
C GLN A 506 20.09 9.69 49.63
N LYS A 507 21.17 10.39 50.02
CA LYS A 507 21.88 11.35 49.14
C LYS A 507 22.90 10.70 48.19
N HIS A 508 23.63 9.70 48.68
CA HIS A 508 24.78 9.11 47.98
C HIS A 508 24.57 7.64 47.61
N GLY A 509 23.52 7.00 48.13
CA GLY A 509 23.29 5.56 47.99
C GLY A 509 24.25 4.73 48.83
N ALA A 510 24.06 3.41 48.78
CA ALA A 510 24.92 2.44 49.44
C ALA A 510 25.40 1.39 48.45
N ILE A 511 26.63 0.93 48.62
CA ILE A 511 27.25 -0.09 47.78
C ILE A 511 27.32 -1.38 48.58
N GLN A 512 26.48 -2.35 48.23
CA GLN A 512 26.51 -3.66 48.85
C GLN A 512 27.75 -4.45 48.39
N TRP A 513 28.51 -4.97 49.36
CA TRP A 513 29.57 -5.95 49.14
C TRP A 513 28.97 -7.23 48.55
N SER A 514 29.54 -7.68 47.44
CA SER A 514 28.99 -8.78 46.64
C SER A 514 30.05 -9.85 46.32
N GLY A 515 31.04 -10.03 47.20
CA GLY A 515 32.16 -10.94 46.97
C GLY A 515 32.30 -11.98 48.07
N ASP A 516 32.70 -13.19 47.70
CA ASP A 516 33.25 -14.16 48.65
C ASP A 516 34.68 -13.73 48.99
N PHE A 517 35.19 -13.98 50.19
CA PHE A 517 36.57 -13.61 50.59
C PHE A 517 37.69 -14.38 49.81
N THR A 518 37.36 -14.98 48.66
CA THR A 518 38.22 -15.73 47.74
C THR A 518 38.98 -14.82 46.76
N GLU A 519 40.03 -15.32 46.09
CA GLU A 519 40.91 -14.51 45.23
C GLU A 519 40.21 -13.84 44.03
N GLN A 520 39.09 -14.40 43.55
CA GLN A 520 38.38 -13.88 42.37
C GLN A 520 37.58 -12.58 42.67
N SER A 521 37.23 -12.33 43.94
CA SER A 521 36.58 -11.08 44.37
C SER A 521 37.57 -9.91 44.52
N GLN A 522 38.87 -10.19 44.54
CA GLN A 522 39.96 -9.22 44.69
C GLN A 522 40.37 -8.57 43.37
N CYS A 523 39.64 -8.79 42.27
CA CYS A 523 39.94 -8.15 40.98
C CYS A 523 39.27 -6.77 40.85
N ALA A 524 40.04 -5.73 40.57
CA ALA A 524 39.51 -4.37 40.35
C ALA A 524 38.50 -4.23 39.18
N LYS A 525 38.33 -5.26 38.34
CA LYS A 525 37.37 -5.31 37.21
C LYS A 525 35.96 -5.78 37.62
N THR A 526 35.74 -6.28 38.84
CA THR A 526 34.40 -6.76 39.25
C THR A 526 33.38 -5.62 39.36
N LYS A 527 32.09 -5.96 39.31
CA LYS A 527 30.99 -4.99 39.38
C LYS A 527 31.06 -4.13 40.65
N PHE A 528 31.41 -4.73 41.79
CA PHE A 528 31.57 -4.02 43.07
C PHE A 528 32.68 -2.96 42.98
N TRP A 529 33.89 -3.35 42.58
CA TRP A 529 35.03 -2.43 42.53
C TRP A 529 34.88 -1.35 41.47
N LYS A 530 34.22 -1.64 40.33
CA LYS A 530 33.86 -0.62 39.34
C LYS A 530 32.92 0.44 39.95
N LYS A 531 31.92 0.05 40.74
CA LYS A 531 31.05 0.98 41.47
C LYS A 531 31.84 1.80 42.50
N VAL A 532 32.66 1.18 43.34
CA VAL A 532 33.50 1.91 44.31
C VAL A 532 34.41 2.92 43.60
N ARG A 533 35.08 2.51 42.52
CA ARG A 533 35.95 3.39 41.72
C ARG A 533 35.21 4.54 41.03
N TYR A 534 33.95 4.34 40.64
CA TYR A 534 33.12 5.40 40.08
C TYR A 534 32.89 6.54 41.10
N HIS A 535 32.75 6.18 42.38
CA HIS A 535 32.60 7.13 43.49
C HIS A 535 33.94 7.67 44.03
N MET A 536 35.06 7.00 43.82
CA MET A 536 36.41 7.50 44.15
C MET A 536 36.81 8.76 43.35
N PRO A 537 37.78 9.56 43.82
CA PRO A 537 38.25 10.73 43.08
C PRO A 537 38.97 10.31 41.77
N PRO A 538 39.03 11.18 40.75
CA PRO A 538 39.81 10.91 39.54
C PRO A 538 41.28 10.69 39.89
N LYS A 539 41.93 9.69 39.28
CA LYS A 539 43.34 9.37 39.55
C LYS A 539 44.24 10.54 39.17
N ARG A 540 45.27 10.79 39.99
CA ARG A 540 46.44 11.58 39.64
C ARG A 540 47.60 10.60 39.42
N TYR A 541 48.17 10.55 38.22
CA TYR A 541 49.32 9.69 38.00
C TYR A 541 50.57 10.33 38.61
N ARG A 542 51.29 9.57 39.46
CA ARG A 542 52.72 9.81 39.69
C ARG A 542 53.48 8.77 38.85
N PRO A 543 54.58 9.11 38.17
CA PRO A 543 55.31 8.12 37.36
C PRO A 543 55.77 6.96 38.25
N LEU A 544 55.36 5.72 37.94
CA LEU A 544 55.93 4.54 38.60
C LEU A 544 57.25 4.17 37.91
N SER A 545 58.27 3.84 38.72
CA SER A 545 59.56 3.39 38.22
C SER A 545 59.47 1.97 37.61
N PRO A 546 60.35 1.59 36.68
CA PRO A 546 60.22 0.40 35.83
C PRO A 546 60.23 -0.95 36.57
N VAL A 547 60.55 -1.00 37.86
CA VAL A 547 60.87 -2.26 38.58
C VAL A 547 59.64 -3.01 39.09
N GLN A 548 58.44 -2.40 39.11
CA GLN A 548 57.21 -3.07 39.60
C GLN A 548 56.36 -3.76 38.51
N LEU A 549 56.82 -3.76 37.25
CA LEU A 549 56.09 -4.34 36.12
C LEU A 549 56.02 -5.89 36.13
N LEU A 550 56.81 -6.57 36.98
CA LEU A 550 56.97 -8.03 36.91
C LEU A 550 56.03 -8.87 37.80
N LYS A 551 55.10 -8.28 38.56
CA LYS A 551 54.18 -9.02 39.45
C LYS A 551 52.70 -8.63 39.30
N ARG A 552 52.18 -8.56 38.07
CA ARG A 552 50.73 -8.52 37.84
C ARG A 552 50.25 -9.85 37.27
N THR A 553 49.66 -10.68 38.11
CA THR A 553 48.86 -11.83 37.66
C THR A 553 47.56 -11.28 37.03
N PRO A 554 47.25 -11.59 35.75
CA PRO A 554 45.99 -11.16 35.14
C PRO A 554 44.84 -12.00 35.70
N CYS A 555 43.85 -11.36 36.33
CA CYS A 555 42.57 -12.00 36.63
C CYS A 555 41.72 -12.09 35.35
N ASP A 556 42.10 -12.93 34.40
CA ASP A 556 41.27 -13.32 33.26
C ASP A 556 41.37 -14.86 33.10
N LEU A 557 40.53 -15.59 33.82
CA LEU A 557 40.20 -17.00 33.54
C LEU A 557 38.67 -17.13 33.56
N THR A 558 38.05 -16.91 32.40
CA THR A 558 36.68 -17.34 32.14
C THR A 558 36.72 -18.80 31.70
N ALA A 559 36.07 -19.68 32.48
CA ALA A 559 35.84 -21.07 32.13
C ALA A 559 34.97 -21.15 30.86
N GLY A 560 35.61 -21.41 29.73
CA GLY A 560 34.96 -21.90 28.52
C GLY A 560 35.01 -23.42 28.52
N THR A 561 33.85 -24.05 28.58
CA THR A 561 33.66 -25.48 28.36
C THR A 561 34.10 -25.81 26.93
N TRP A 562 35.22 -26.51 26.76
CA TRP A 562 35.63 -27.05 25.47
C TRP A 562 34.97 -28.42 25.28
N GLU A 563 33.86 -28.47 24.53
CA GLU A 563 33.41 -29.74 23.93
C GLU A 563 34.29 -30.02 22.70
N ALA A 564 35.03 -31.13 22.75
CA ALA A 564 35.82 -31.62 21.63
C ALA A 564 34.93 -32.38 20.65
N SER A 565 34.65 -31.79 19.49
CA SER A 565 34.08 -32.52 18.34
C SER A 565 35.21 -33.17 17.54
N VAL A 566 35.32 -34.49 17.70
CA VAL A 566 36.20 -35.37 16.91
C VAL A 566 35.59 -35.56 15.52
N GLY A 567 36.14 -34.89 14.52
CA GLY A 567 35.89 -35.17 13.11
C GLY A 567 36.97 -36.11 12.57
N PHE A 568 36.62 -37.39 12.38
CA PHE A 568 37.45 -38.33 11.62
C PHE A 568 37.44 -37.94 10.14
N ILE A 569 38.63 -37.65 9.60
CA ILE A 569 38.92 -37.74 8.17
C ILE A 569 40.04 -38.75 8.03
N THR A 570 39.77 -39.86 7.34
CA THR A 570 40.80 -40.74 6.77
C THR A 570 40.42 -41.07 5.32
N PRO A 571 41.44 -41.34 4.48
CA PRO A 571 41.50 -40.96 3.06
C PRO A 571 40.68 -41.82 2.10
#